data_AF-A0A536SC25-F1
#
_entry.id   AF-A0A536SC25-F1
#
_cell.length_a   1.000
_cell.length_b   1.000
_cell.length_c   1.000
_cell.angle_alpha   90.00
_cell.angle_beta   90.00
_cell.angle_gamma   90.00
#
_symmetry.space_group_name_H-M   'P 1'
#
loop_
_entity.id
_entity.type
_entity.pdbx_description
1 polymer ?
#
loop_
_entity_poly.entity_id
_entity_poly.type
_entity_poly.pdbx_seq_one_letter_code
_entity_poly.pdbx_strand_id
1 'polypeptide(L)'
;MNQDHFGMDTITLAGPLEAKLRAVREGGFTQIMLSARDLVEHPGGAPAAISAVRESGLRVTAFQVLRDFEGLSGPLHAYKLDIAKAMLEMCRDLGSRILLMCSS
;
A
#
# COMPACT_ATOMS: atom_id res chain seq x y z
N MET A 1 19.39 -13.10 12.58
CA MET A 1 18.27 -12.19 12.93
C MET A 1 17.06 -12.64 12.13
N ASN A 2 15.90 -12.82 12.75
CA ASN A 2 14.71 -13.25 12.02
C ASN A 2 14.11 -12.06 11.26
N GLN A 3 14.21 -12.07 9.92
CA GLN A 3 13.69 -10.99 9.07
C GLN A 3 12.16 -10.97 9.01
N ASP A 4 11.48 -12.00 9.53
CA ASP A 4 10.02 -12.03 9.68
C ASP A 4 9.47 -11.07 10.75
N HIS A 5 10.33 -10.37 11.47
CA HIS A 5 9.91 -9.30 12.38
C HIS A 5 10.00 -7.91 11.76
N PHE A 6 10.53 -7.81 10.54
CA PHE A 6 10.78 -6.53 9.88
C PHE A 6 9.99 -6.48 8.57
N GLY A 7 9.36 -5.33 8.33
CA GLY A 7 8.72 -5.01 7.05
C GLY A 7 9.43 -3.84 6.40
N MET A 8 9.49 -3.86 5.07
CA MET A 8 10.01 -2.73 4.30
C MET A 8 8.87 -1.91 3.73
N ASP A 9 9.04 -0.61 3.66
CA ASP A 9 8.03 0.31 3.14
C ASP A 9 8.42 0.76 1.72
N THR A 10 7.52 0.60 0.74
CA THR A 10 7.81 0.97 -0.65
C THR A 10 8.06 2.46 -0.84
N ILE A 11 7.61 3.32 0.08
CA ILE A 11 7.89 4.76 0.00
C ILE A 11 9.38 5.09 0.18
N THR A 12 10.14 4.19 0.81
CA THR A 12 11.58 4.38 1.06
C THR A 12 12.47 3.98 -0.13
N LEU A 13 11.86 3.41 -1.18
CA LEU A 13 12.55 2.92 -2.37
C LEU A 13 12.13 3.73 -3.60
N ALA A 14 13.09 4.01 -4.48
CA ALA A 14 12.84 4.63 -5.77
C ALA A 14 12.60 3.59 -6.86
N GLY A 15 11.99 4.02 -7.97
CA GLY A 15 11.76 3.18 -9.15
C GLY A 15 10.36 2.55 -9.22
N PRO A 16 10.10 1.72 -10.25
CA PRO A 16 8.80 1.09 -10.45
C PRO A 16 8.51 0.02 -9.39
N LEU A 17 7.22 -0.28 -9.19
CA LEU A 17 6.74 -1.20 -8.16
C LEU A 17 7.47 -2.55 -8.20
N GLU A 18 7.64 -3.16 -9.37
CA GLU A 18 8.30 -4.46 -9.51
C GLU A 18 9.78 -4.43 -9.14
N ALA A 19 10.46 -3.31 -9.38
CA ALA A 19 11.84 -3.13 -8.94
C ALA A 19 11.91 -3.05 -7.40
N LYS A 20 10.97 -2.32 -6.77
CA LYS A 20 10.87 -2.24 -5.31
C LYS A 20 10.57 -3.61 -4.70
N LEU A 21 9.57 -4.33 -5.22
CA LEU A 21 9.19 -5.67 -4.75
C LEU A 21 10.37 -6.65 -4.82
N ARG A 22 11.10 -6.66 -5.94
CA ARG A 22 12.29 -7.49 -6.12
C ARG A 22 13.39 -7.13 -5.14
N ALA A 23 13.70 -5.84 -4.99
CA ALA A 23 14.73 -5.38 -4.05
C ALA A 23 14.41 -5.76 -2.60
N VAL A 24 13.14 -5.65 -2.20
CA VAL A 24 12.68 -6.07 -0.86
C VAL A 24 12.87 -7.58 -0.67
N ARG A 25 12.51 -8.40 -1.67
CA ARG A 25 12.73 -9.86 -1.63
C ARG A 25 14.21 -10.25 -1.60
N GLU A 26 15.04 -9.62 -2.43
CA GLU A 26 16.48 -9.86 -2.49
C GLU A 26 17.18 -9.41 -1.19
N GLY A 27 16.66 -8.39 -0.52
CA GLY A 27 17.08 -8.00 0.84
C GLY A 27 16.68 -8.99 1.93
N GLY A 28 15.94 -10.05 1.60
CA GLY A 28 15.51 -11.12 2.50
C GLY A 28 14.23 -10.82 3.29
N PHE A 29 13.59 -9.66 3.06
CA PHE A 29 12.33 -9.34 3.72
C PHE A 29 11.19 -10.22 3.20
N THR A 30 10.31 -10.60 4.12
CA THR A 30 9.09 -11.38 3.82
C THR A 30 7.83 -10.52 3.88
N GLN A 31 7.97 -9.25 4.26
CA GLN A 31 6.87 -8.33 4.54
C GLN A 31 7.06 -6.98 3.87
N ILE A 32 5.95 -6.39 3.48
CA ILE A 32 5.94 -5.10 2.81
C ILE A 32 4.76 -4.23 3.24
N MET A 33 5.03 -2.94 3.41
CA MET A 33 4.02 -1.89 3.49
C MET A 33 3.94 -1.18 2.15
N LEU A 34 2.73 -1.06 1.59
CA LEU A 34 2.53 -0.56 0.23
C LEU A 34 2.01 0.86 0.24
N SER A 35 2.65 1.73 -0.53
CA SER A 35 2.14 3.05 -0.87
C SER A 35 1.06 2.97 -1.95
N ALA A 36 -0.04 3.70 -1.76
CA ALA A 36 -1.13 3.87 -2.71
C ALA A 36 -0.64 4.48 -4.02
N ARG A 37 0.40 5.32 -3.95
CA ARG A 37 1.04 5.90 -5.13
C ARG A 37 1.55 4.81 -6.07
N ASP A 38 2.24 3.80 -5.53
CA ASP A 38 2.86 2.76 -6.36
C ASP A 38 1.82 1.91 -7.12
N LEU A 39 0.59 1.80 -6.60
CA LEU A 39 -0.51 1.10 -7.25
C LEU A 39 -1.22 1.98 -8.29
N VAL A 40 -1.48 3.24 -7.94
CA VAL A 40 -2.22 4.18 -8.79
C VAL A 40 -1.38 4.60 -10.00
N GLU A 41 -0.06 4.80 -9.80
CA GLU A 41 0.87 5.21 -10.87
C GLU A 41 1.40 4.03 -11.70
N HIS A 42 0.97 2.80 -11.38
CA HIS A 42 1.42 1.62 -12.11
C HIS A 42 0.98 1.67 -13.59
N PRO A 43 1.89 1.46 -14.56
CA PRO A 43 1.57 1.64 -15.98
C PRO A 43 0.53 0.64 -16.50
N GLY A 44 0.44 -0.55 -15.91
CA GLY A 44 -0.60 -1.54 -16.18
C GLY A 44 -1.91 -1.33 -15.41
N GLY A 45 -2.03 -0.22 -14.68
CA GLY A 45 -3.14 0.07 -13.78
C GLY A 45 -3.16 -0.79 -12.51
N ALA A 46 -4.17 -0.55 -11.66
CA ALA A 46 -4.31 -1.20 -10.36
C ALA A 46 -4.38 -2.75 -10.44
N PRO A 47 -5.10 -3.38 -11.39
CA PRO A 47 -5.13 -4.84 -11.47
C PRO A 47 -3.75 -5.47 -11.69
N ALA A 48 -2.93 -4.87 -12.55
CA ALA A 48 -1.57 -5.33 -12.80
C ALA A 48 -0.68 -5.13 -11.56
N ALA A 49 -0.80 -3.97 -10.89
CA ALA A 49 -0.07 -3.70 -9.65
C ALA A 49 -0.40 -4.73 -8.55
N ILE A 50 -1.69 -5.06 -8.38
CA ILE A 50 -2.15 -6.06 -7.41
C ILE A 50 -1.59 -7.44 -7.76
N SER A 51 -1.58 -7.82 -9.05
CA SER A 51 -0.98 -9.08 -9.51
C SER A 51 0.51 -9.14 -9.16
N ALA A 52 1.26 -8.08 -9.49
CA ALA A 52 2.69 -7.99 -9.21
C ALA A 52 2.98 -8.12 -7.70
N VAL A 53 2.19 -7.46 -6.85
CA VAL A 53 2.31 -7.60 -5.39
C VAL A 53 2.07 -9.05 -4.96
N ARG A 54 0.99 -9.69 -5.42
CA ARG A 54 0.65 -11.07 -5.06
C ARG A 54 1.72 -12.06 -5.53
N GLU A 55 2.23 -11.87 -6.73
CA GLU A 55 3.27 -12.72 -7.34
C GLU A 55 4.64 -12.55 -6.68
N SER A 56 4.91 -11.39 -6.04
CA SER A 56 6.17 -11.17 -5.32
C SER A 56 6.40 -12.11 -4.14
N GLY A 57 5.33 -12.73 -3.62
CA GLY A 57 5.37 -13.57 -2.42
C GLY A 57 5.62 -12.79 -1.11
N LEU A 58 5.58 -11.46 -1.15
CA LEU A 58 5.65 -10.61 0.05
C LEU A 58 4.30 -10.55 0.75
N ARG A 59 4.29 -10.69 2.07
CA ARG A 59 3.09 -10.46 2.88
C ARG A 59 2.87 -8.96 3.02
N VAL A 60 1.73 -8.47 2.53
CA VAL A 60 1.31 -7.08 2.74
C VAL A 60 0.90 -6.88 4.19
N THR A 61 1.59 -6.01 4.92
CA THR A 61 1.32 -5.73 6.33
C THR A 61 0.36 -4.56 6.53
N ALA A 62 0.49 -3.52 5.71
CA ALA A 62 -0.41 -2.38 5.66
C ALA A 62 -0.38 -1.70 4.28
N PHE A 63 -1.44 -0.93 4.01
CA PHE A 63 -1.56 -0.07 2.83
C PHE A 63 -1.65 1.39 3.28
N GLN A 64 -0.89 2.28 2.65
CA GLN A 64 -0.72 3.66 3.10
C GLN A 64 -0.83 4.66 1.92
N VAL A 65 -1.15 5.93 2.10
CA VAL A 65 -1.68 6.56 3.30
C VAL A 65 -2.92 7.35 2.93
N LEU A 66 -3.96 7.23 3.76
CA LEU A 66 -5.10 8.14 3.73
C LEU A 66 -4.77 9.34 4.61
N ARG A 67 -4.56 10.51 4.00
CA ARG A 67 -4.21 11.73 4.73
C ARG A 67 -5.43 12.57 5.08
N ASP A 68 -5.37 13.29 6.19
CA ASP A 68 -6.28 14.37 6.57
C ASP A 68 -7.75 13.95 6.40
N PHE A 69 -8.12 12.87 7.10
CA PHE A 69 -9.48 12.30 7.04
C PHE A 69 -10.38 12.92 8.11
N GLU A 70 -9.79 13.19 9.27
CA GLU A 70 -10.41 13.77 10.45
C GLU A 70 -10.78 15.25 10.26
N GLY A 71 -11.67 15.76 11.12
CA GLY A 71 -11.98 17.20 11.22
C GLY A 71 -12.78 17.80 10.05
N LEU A 72 -13.08 17.03 9.00
CA LEU A 72 -13.87 17.50 7.86
C LEU A 72 -15.38 17.44 8.13
N SER A 73 -16.12 18.33 7.49
CA SER A 73 -17.59 18.39 7.58
C SER A 73 -18.25 18.50 6.21
N GLY A 74 -19.55 18.16 6.16
CA GLY A 74 -20.37 18.31 4.96
C GLY A 74 -19.82 17.54 3.74
N PRO A 75 -19.81 18.15 2.53
CA PRO A 75 -19.40 17.49 1.30
C PRO A 75 -17.96 16.93 1.32
N LEU A 76 -17.03 17.60 2.03
CA LEU A 76 -15.64 17.15 2.12
C LEU A 76 -15.50 15.86 2.92
N HIS A 77 -16.30 15.71 3.99
CA HIS A 77 -16.34 14.46 4.76
C HIS A 77 -16.89 13.30 3.93
N ALA A 78 -17.98 13.54 3.18
CA ALA A 78 -18.55 12.54 2.28
C ALA A 78 -17.53 12.09 1.21
N TYR A 79 -16.81 13.05 0.60
CA TYR A 79 -15.75 12.75 -0.36
C TYR A 79 -14.62 11.90 0.23
N LYS A 80 -14.13 12.23 1.43
CA LYS A 80 -13.10 11.42 2.10
C LYS A 80 -13.59 10.03 2.52
N LEU A 81 -14.86 9.89 2.89
CA LEU A 81 -15.46 8.58 3.15
C LEU A 81 -15.42 7.70 1.90
N ASP A 82 -15.70 8.24 0.72
CA ASP A 82 -15.65 7.47 -0.51
C ASP A 82 -14.21 7.07 -0.89
N ILE A 83 -13.23 7.94 -0.65
CA ILE A 83 -11.81 7.57 -0.76
C ILE A 83 -11.47 6.43 0.22
N ALA A 84 -11.89 6.54 1.47
CA ALA A 84 -11.62 5.51 2.48
C ALA A 84 -12.21 4.14 2.07
N LYS A 85 -13.44 4.12 1.54
CA LYS A 85 -14.06 2.89 1.01
C LYS A 85 -13.23 2.30 -0.13
N ALA A 86 -12.84 3.11 -1.12
CA ALA A 86 -12.03 2.65 -2.25
C ALA A 86 -10.67 2.10 -1.79
N MET A 87 -10.03 2.75 -0.81
CA MET A 87 -8.77 2.26 -0.24
C MET A 87 -8.95 0.96 0.55
N LEU A 88 -10.08 0.78 1.26
CA LEU A 88 -10.40 -0.48 1.94
C LEU A 88 -10.67 -1.62 0.96
N GLU A 89 -11.30 -1.33 -0.19
CA GLU A 89 -11.42 -2.30 -1.27
C GLU A 89 -10.05 -2.71 -1.83
N MET A 90 -9.13 -1.75 -2.02
CA MET A 90 -7.75 -2.07 -2.38
C MET A 90 -7.04 -2.89 -1.28
N CYS A 91 -7.26 -2.59 0.00
CA CYS A 91 -6.73 -3.41 1.10
C CYS A 91 -7.18 -4.87 0.97
N ARG A 92 -8.49 -5.09 0.73
CA ARG A 92 -9.05 -6.44 0.49
C ARG A 92 -8.35 -7.11 -0.68
N ASP A 93 -8.19 -6.41 -1.80
CA ASP A 93 -7.62 -7.00 -3.02
C ASP A 93 -6.11 -7.29 -2.85
N LEU A 94 -5.40 -6.51 -2.04
CA LEU A 94 -3.99 -6.76 -1.67
C LEU A 94 -3.83 -7.79 -0.55
N GLY A 95 -4.91 -8.20 0.11
CA GLY A 95 -4.85 -9.03 1.32
C GLY A 95 -4.32 -8.30 2.57
N SER A 96 -4.27 -6.97 2.52
CA SER A 96 -3.91 -6.13 3.67
C SER A 96 -5.09 -6.04 4.65
N ARG A 97 -4.81 -6.21 5.94
CA ARG A 97 -5.81 -6.00 7.01
C ARG A 97 -5.77 -4.60 7.62
N ILE A 98 -4.79 -3.79 7.24
CA ILE A 98 -4.52 -2.49 7.86
C ILE A 98 -4.46 -1.42 6.76
N LEU A 99 -5.29 -0.40 6.92
CA LEU A 99 -5.18 0.87 6.18
C LEU A 99 -4.54 1.89 7.13
N LEU A 100 -3.41 2.46 6.72
CA LEU A 100 -2.72 3.50 7.47
C LEU A 100 -3.32 4.87 7.14
N MET A 101 -3.71 5.59 8.18
CA MET A 101 -4.24 6.95 8.10
C MET A 101 -3.30 7.87 8.85
N CYS A 102 -2.95 9.01 8.26
CA CYS A 102 -2.15 10.02 8.95
C CYS A 102 -2.95 11.31 9.14
N SER A 103 -2.72 11.92 10.30
CA SER A 103 -3.17 13.26 10.66
C SER A 103 -1.96 14.19 10.63
N SER A 104 -2.19 15.46 10.30
CA SER A 104 -1.16 16.51 10.20
C SER A 104 -1.17 17.43 11.40
#